data_AF-A0A023DZ92-F1
#
_entry.id   AF-A0A023DZ92-F1
#
_cell.length_a   1.000
_cell.length_b   1.000
_cell.length_c   1.000
_cell.angle_alpha   90.00
_cell.angle_beta   90.00
_cell.angle_gamma   90.00
#
_symmetry.space_group_name_H-M   'P 1'
#
loop_
_entity.id
_entity.type
_entity.pdbx_description
1 polymer ?
#
loop_
_entity_poly.entity_id
_entity_poly.type
_entity_poly.pdbx_seq_one_letter_code
_entity_poly.pdbx_strand_id
1 'polypeptide(L)'
;MKALSNEALQQKTKEFKNRLQEGASLDSLLCEAFAVVREASVRTLGMRHFDVQLLGGAALHKGMIAEMKTGEGKTLASTAPVYLNALTEEGVHIVTVNDYLANRDASTLRPLYSFLGLSVGCVTSDMPSYEKPQAYRCDITYGTNNEFGFDFLRDNMKTRLEDQVQRGHHFAIIDEVDSILIDEARTPLIISGPSEDSSQLYQVIDQVVAKLLPEHYEKDEKQKIFLLQNKDGKPLNT
;
A
#
# COMPACT_ATOMS: atom_id res chain seq x y z
N MET A 1 32.26 -6.62 -5.00
CA MET A 1 31.28 -7.68 -4.69
C MET A 1 31.63 -9.04 -5.30
N LYS A 2 32.03 -9.14 -6.59
CA LYS A 2 32.42 -10.42 -7.25
C LYS A 2 33.30 -11.40 -6.45
N ALA A 3 34.33 -10.90 -5.76
CA ALA A 3 35.27 -11.75 -5.02
C ALA A 3 34.71 -12.31 -3.70
N LEU A 4 33.53 -11.88 -3.26
CA LEU A 4 32.90 -12.35 -2.02
C LEU A 4 32.26 -13.73 -2.23
N SER A 5 32.30 -14.58 -1.20
CA SER A 5 31.47 -15.79 -1.16
C SER A 5 29.98 -15.44 -1.10
N ASN A 6 29.10 -16.44 -1.22
CA ASN A 6 27.67 -16.19 -1.07
C ASN A 6 27.36 -15.69 0.34
N GLU A 7 27.89 -16.35 1.36
CA GLU A 7 27.69 -16.02 2.76
C GLU A 7 28.17 -14.59 3.05
N ALA A 8 29.37 -14.22 2.57
CA ALA A 8 29.90 -12.87 2.75
C ALA A 8 29.04 -11.80 2.05
N LEU A 9 28.43 -12.11 0.90
CA LEU A 9 27.52 -11.20 0.22
C LEU A 9 26.19 -11.05 0.97
N GLN A 10 25.66 -12.14 1.53
CA GLN A 10 24.44 -12.12 2.35
C GLN A 10 24.64 -11.34 3.66
N GLN A 11 25.82 -11.43 4.27
CA GLN A 11 26.16 -10.67 5.48
C GLN A 11 26.18 -9.15 5.28
N LYS A 12 26.26 -8.68 4.02
CA LYS A 12 26.16 -7.23 3.74
C LYS A 12 24.82 -6.64 4.16
N THR A 13 23.73 -7.40 4.11
CA THR A 13 22.42 -6.92 4.62
C THR A 13 22.51 -6.58 6.11
N LYS A 14 23.12 -7.45 6.91
CA LYS A 14 23.32 -7.21 8.36
C LYS A 14 24.25 -6.03 8.61
N GLU A 15 25.35 -5.94 7.86
CA GLU A 15 26.29 -4.81 7.94
C GLU A 15 25.60 -3.47 7.65
N PHE A 16 24.77 -3.40 6.60
CA PHE A 16 24.05 -2.18 6.25
C PHE A 16 23.00 -1.81 7.30
N LYS A 17 22.24 -2.78 7.82
CA LYS A 17 21.28 -2.54 8.92
C LYS A 17 21.98 -1.98 10.17
N ASN A 18 23.13 -2.53 10.54
CA ASN A 18 23.93 -2.00 11.66
C ASN A 18 24.40 -0.56 11.39
N ARG A 19 24.91 -0.27 10.19
CA ARG A 19 25.33 1.10 9.80
C ARG A 19 24.18 2.10 9.86
N LEU A 20 22.96 1.70 9.47
CA LEU A 20 21.77 2.54 9.62
C LEU A 20 21.45 2.83 11.09
N GLN A 21 21.56 1.83 11.97
CA GLN A 21 21.39 2.01 13.41
C GLN A 21 22.48 2.93 14.02
N GLU A 22 23.68 2.93 13.44
CA GLU A 22 24.78 3.83 13.80
C GLU A 22 24.64 5.25 13.21
N GLY A 23 23.56 5.53 12.46
CA GLY A 23 23.22 6.85 11.95
C GLY A 23 23.61 7.12 10.49
N ALA A 24 24.05 6.11 9.73
CA ALA A 24 24.23 6.27 8.29
C ALA A 24 22.88 6.54 7.60
N SER A 25 22.90 7.36 6.54
CA SER A 25 21.70 7.55 5.70
C SER A 25 21.64 6.50 4.59
N LEU A 26 20.44 6.20 4.08
CA LEU A 26 20.26 5.33 2.91
C LEU A 26 21.09 5.82 1.70
N ASP A 27 21.14 7.14 1.48
CA ASP A 27 21.94 7.77 0.44
C ASP A 27 23.43 7.42 0.55
N SER A 28 23.96 7.38 1.77
CA SER A 28 25.37 7.02 2.01
C SER A 28 25.67 5.55 1.68
N LEU A 29 24.65 4.68 1.70
CA LEU A 29 24.75 3.25 1.41
C LEU A 29 24.43 2.92 -0.06
N LEU A 30 23.87 3.87 -0.82
CA LEU A 30 23.29 3.65 -2.15
C LEU A 30 24.22 2.87 -3.08
N CYS A 31 25.46 3.34 -3.26
CA CYS A 31 26.41 2.70 -4.18
C CYS A 31 26.77 1.27 -3.76
N GLU A 32 27.00 1.05 -2.46
CA GLU A 32 27.38 -0.28 -1.94
C GLU A 32 26.20 -1.25 -2.01
N ALA A 33 25.01 -0.82 -1.59
CA ALA A 33 23.77 -1.60 -1.67
C ALA A 33 23.44 -1.97 -3.11
N PHE A 34 23.53 -1.03 -4.05
CA PHE A 34 23.30 -1.28 -5.48
C PHE A 34 24.31 -2.28 -6.04
N ALA A 35 25.58 -2.20 -5.61
CA ALA A 35 26.60 -3.16 -6.02
C ALA A 35 26.33 -4.57 -5.46
N VAL A 36 25.79 -4.68 -4.23
CA VAL A 36 25.37 -5.95 -3.63
C VAL A 36 24.21 -6.56 -4.41
N VAL A 37 23.16 -5.79 -4.69
CA VAL A 37 22.01 -6.25 -5.47
C VAL A 37 22.41 -6.68 -6.87
N ARG A 38 23.27 -5.89 -7.56
CA ARG A 38 23.76 -6.23 -8.90
C ARG A 38 24.50 -7.57 -8.92
N GLU A 39 25.34 -7.83 -7.92
CA GLU A 39 26.05 -9.10 -7.80
C GLU A 39 25.09 -10.25 -7.42
N ALA A 40 24.17 -10.03 -6.48
CA ALA A 40 23.21 -11.03 -6.07
C ALA A 40 22.26 -11.43 -7.22
N SER A 41 21.87 -10.46 -8.06
CA SER A 41 21.05 -10.71 -9.26
C SER A 41 21.78 -11.58 -10.28
N VAL A 42 23.09 -11.40 -10.46
CA VAL A 42 23.89 -12.29 -11.32
C VAL A 42 23.87 -13.72 -10.80
N ARG A 43 23.99 -13.90 -9.48
CA ARG A 43 24.07 -15.23 -8.85
C ARG A 43 22.73 -15.97 -8.80
N THR A 44 21.63 -15.23 -8.61
CA THR A 44 20.31 -15.81 -8.36
C THR A 44 19.42 -15.83 -9.59
N LEU A 45 19.53 -14.82 -10.45
CA LEU A 45 18.68 -14.63 -11.62
C LEU A 45 19.45 -14.78 -12.94
N GLY A 46 20.77 -14.85 -12.91
CA GLY A 46 21.61 -14.84 -14.12
C GLY A 46 21.61 -13.49 -14.85
N MET A 47 21.06 -12.44 -14.24
CA MET A 47 20.90 -11.13 -14.86
C MET A 47 21.79 -10.10 -14.18
N ARG A 48 22.64 -9.43 -14.96
CA ARG A 48 23.44 -8.29 -14.48
C ARG A 48 22.73 -7.00 -14.85
N HIS A 49 22.50 -6.10 -13.89
CA HIS A 49 21.98 -4.77 -14.21
C HIS A 49 22.86 -4.07 -15.23
N PHE A 50 22.24 -3.37 -16.18
CA PHE A 50 22.89 -2.37 -17.02
C PHE A 50 23.05 -1.06 -16.26
N ASP A 51 23.93 -0.18 -16.73
CA ASP A 51 24.19 1.09 -16.03
C ASP A 51 22.95 2.01 -16.07
N VAL A 52 22.19 1.98 -17.16
CA VAL A 52 20.90 2.69 -17.26
C VAL A 52 19.86 2.19 -16.25
N GLN A 53 19.88 0.90 -15.92
CA GLN A 53 18.98 0.34 -14.89
C GLN A 53 19.38 0.78 -13.48
N LEU A 54 20.68 0.93 -13.22
CA LEU A 54 21.16 1.49 -11.94
C LEU A 54 20.83 2.98 -11.82
N LEU A 55 20.92 3.74 -12.91
CA LEU A 55 20.50 5.15 -12.93
C LEU A 55 19.00 5.29 -12.68
N GLY A 56 18.18 4.48 -13.37
CA GLY A 56 16.73 4.42 -13.13
C GLY A 56 16.41 4.05 -11.69
N GLY A 57 17.10 3.03 -11.14
CA GLY A 57 16.96 2.65 -9.74
C GLY A 57 17.33 3.77 -8.76
N ALA A 58 18.39 4.53 -9.03
CA ALA A 58 18.79 5.66 -8.20
C ALA A 58 17.74 6.80 -8.25
N ALA A 59 17.16 7.07 -9.42
CA ALA A 59 16.07 8.02 -9.56
C ALA A 59 14.83 7.60 -8.76
N LEU A 60 14.45 6.32 -8.80
CA LEU A 60 13.35 5.76 -8.00
C LEU A 60 13.61 5.91 -6.50
N HIS A 61 14.83 5.64 -6.02
CA HIS A 61 15.18 5.86 -4.61
C HIS A 61 15.02 7.34 -4.19
N LYS A 62 15.28 8.28 -5.10
CA LYS A 62 15.09 9.72 -4.87
C LYS A 62 13.63 10.18 -4.97
N GLY A 63 12.67 9.25 -5.09
CA GLY A 63 11.24 9.58 -5.19
C GLY A 63 10.86 10.20 -6.54
N MET A 64 11.66 9.96 -7.59
CA MET A 64 11.40 10.47 -8.93
C MET A 64 10.76 9.41 -9.83
N ILE A 65 10.14 9.87 -10.92
CA ILE A 65 9.71 8.98 -12.02
C ILE A 65 10.92 8.65 -12.89
N ALA A 66 11.20 7.36 -13.04
CA ALA A 66 12.22 6.87 -13.95
C ALA A 66 11.59 6.45 -15.28
N GLU A 67 11.63 7.34 -16.28
CA GLU A 67 11.14 7.00 -17.63
C GLU A 67 12.12 6.04 -18.32
N MET A 68 11.70 4.78 -18.43
CA MET A 68 12.43 3.72 -19.12
C MET A 68 11.52 3.10 -20.17
N LYS A 69 12.00 2.97 -21.40
CA LYS A 69 11.21 2.39 -22.50
C LYS A 69 10.89 0.92 -22.22
N THR A 70 9.80 0.42 -22.80
CA THR A 70 9.46 -1.00 -22.75
C THR A 70 10.63 -1.84 -23.22
N GLY A 71 10.98 -2.87 -22.43
CA GLY A 71 12.14 -3.73 -22.71
C GLY A 71 13.46 -3.30 -22.06
N GLU A 72 13.56 -2.10 -21.48
CA GLU A 72 14.75 -1.65 -20.73
C GLU A 72 14.91 -2.37 -19.36
N GLY A 73 13.95 -3.21 -18.98
CA GLY A 73 14.00 -4.02 -17.77
C GLY A 73 13.67 -3.27 -16.48
N LYS A 74 12.56 -2.50 -16.48
CA LYS A 74 12.01 -1.80 -15.30
C LYS A 74 11.95 -2.70 -14.05
N THR A 75 11.46 -3.93 -14.22
CA THR A 75 11.36 -4.94 -13.15
C THR A 75 12.70 -5.25 -12.49
N LEU A 76 13.80 -5.34 -13.27
CA LEU A 76 15.13 -5.55 -12.69
C LEU A 76 15.69 -4.25 -12.10
N ALA A 77 15.46 -3.11 -12.75
CA ALA A 77 15.91 -1.80 -12.29
C ALA A 77 15.37 -1.43 -10.90
N SER A 78 14.11 -1.80 -10.59
CA SER A 78 13.48 -1.54 -9.29
C SER A 78 14.10 -2.33 -8.14
N THR A 79 14.81 -3.44 -8.40
CA THR A 79 15.33 -4.30 -7.32
C THR A 79 16.32 -3.61 -6.38
N ALA A 80 17.16 -2.73 -6.93
CA ALA A 80 18.18 -2.03 -6.17
C ALA A 80 17.61 -0.99 -5.19
N PRO A 81 16.71 -0.06 -5.61
CA PRO A 81 16.06 0.84 -4.67
C PRO A 81 15.11 0.13 -3.70
N VAL A 82 14.45 -0.96 -4.12
CA VAL A 82 13.60 -1.76 -3.21
C VAL A 82 14.44 -2.34 -2.09
N TYR A 83 15.55 -3.01 -2.42
CA TYR A 83 16.46 -3.57 -1.41
C TYR A 83 16.97 -2.48 -0.46
N LEU A 84 17.45 -1.35 -1.01
CA LEU A 84 18.00 -0.25 -0.20
C LEU A 84 16.97 0.28 0.80
N ASN A 85 15.76 0.60 0.35
CA ASN A 85 14.71 1.13 1.23
C ASN A 85 14.18 0.06 2.20
N ALA A 86 14.17 -1.22 1.83
CA ALA A 86 13.76 -2.31 2.72
C ALA A 86 14.73 -2.55 3.89
N LEU A 87 15.95 -2.00 3.86
CA LEU A 87 16.90 -2.09 4.97
C LEU A 87 16.43 -1.37 6.23
N THR A 88 15.47 -0.43 6.13
CA THR A 88 14.87 0.25 7.28
C THR A 88 13.91 -0.63 8.07
N GLU A 89 13.50 -1.78 7.52
CA GLU A 89 12.49 -2.68 8.09
C GLU A 89 11.08 -2.08 8.22
N GLU A 90 10.85 -0.89 7.65
CA GLU A 90 9.54 -0.22 7.65
C GLU A 90 8.60 -0.70 6.52
N GLY A 91 9.11 -1.53 5.61
CA GLY A 91 8.37 -2.12 4.50
C GLY A 91 8.43 -1.31 3.20
N VAL A 92 8.45 -2.02 2.06
CA VAL A 92 8.40 -1.42 0.72
C VAL A 92 7.25 -2.02 -0.07
N HIS A 93 6.38 -1.16 -0.62
CA HIS A 93 5.30 -1.56 -1.50
C HIS A 93 5.73 -1.47 -2.98
N ILE A 94 5.45 -2.52 -3.75
CA ILE A 94 5.61 -2.50 -5.21
C ILE A 94 4.24 -2.66 -5.82
N VAL A 95 3.78 -1.60 -6.45
CA VAL A 95 2.44 -1.47 -6.99
C VAL A 95 2.48 -1.78 -8.49
N THR A 96 1.65 -2.72 -8.93
CA THR A 96 1.47 -3.06 -10.34
C THR A 96 0.01 -2.85 -10.75
N VAL A 97 -0.27 -2.94 -12.05
CA VAL A 97 -1.62 -2.72 -12.60
C VAL A 97 -2.55 -3.94 -12.47
N ASN A 98 -2.03 -5.14 -12.21
CA ASN A 98 -2.86 -6.33 -12.03
C ASN A 98 -2.17 -7.46 -11.22
N ASP A 99 -3.00 -8.35 -10.69
CA ASP A 99 -2.57 -9.47 -9.82
C ASP A 99 -1.61 -10.45 -10.52
N TYR A 100 -1.76 -10.65 -11.83
CA TYR A 100 -0.84 -11.52 -12.58
C TYR A 100 0.58 -10.95 -12.56
N LEU A 101 0.75 -9.66 -12.85
CA LEU A 101 2.05 -8.99 -12.83
C LEU A 101 2.62 -8.94 -11.42
N ALA A 102 1.79 -8.63 -10.40
CA ALA A 102 2.21 -8.64 -9.01
C ALA A 102 2.77 -10.01 -8.60
N ASN A 103 2.02 -11.10 -8.87
CA ASN A 103 2.44 -12.46 -8.53
C ASN A 103 3.67 -12.91 -9.31
N ARG A 104 3.71 -12.62 -10.61
CA ARG A 104 4.83 -12.95 -11.49
C ARG A 104 6.10 -12.30 -10.95
N ASP A 105 6.08 -10.98 -10.74
CA ASP A 105 7.28 -10.24 -10.35
C ASP A 105 7.71 -10.58 -8.92
N ALA A 106 6.77 -10.74 -7.99
CA ALA A 106 7.06 -11.24 -6.65
C ALA A 106 7.75 -12.62 -6.71
N SER A 107 7.25 -13.54 -7.54
CA SER A 107 7.80 -14.90 -7.65
C SER A 107 9.16 -14.92 -8.35
N THR A 108 9.31 -14.16 -9.44
CA THR A 108 10.55 -14.06 -10.22
C THR A 108 11.67 -13.40 -9.42
N LEU A 109 11.36 -12.39 -8.60
CA LEU A 109 12.37 -11.65 -7.84
C LEU A 109 12.58 -12.18 -6.41
N ARG A 110 11.71 -13.06 -5.91
CA ARG A 110 11.87 -13.68 -4.58
C ARG A 110 13.25 -14.34 -4.38
N PRO A 111 13.83 -15.11 -5.33
CA PRO A 111 15.16 -15.68 -5.14
C PRO A 111 16.24 -14.66 -4.83
N LEU A 112 16.19 -13.48 -5.46
CA LEU A 112 17.13 -12.38 -5.24
C LEU A 112 16.99 -11.82 -3.81
N TYR A 113 15.78 -11.46 -3.41
CA TYR A 113 15.53 -10.86 -2.10
C TYR A 113 15.76 -11.85 -0.96
N SER A 114 15.28 -13.10 -1.11
CA SER A 114 15.50 -14.16 -0.12
C SER A 114 16.97 -14.54 -0.01
N PHE A 115 17.73 -14.52 -1.12
CA PHE A 115 19.18 -14.66 -1.06
C PHE A 115 19.79 -13.57 -0.18
N LEU A 116 19.36 -12.32 -0.31
CA LEU A 116 19.82 -11.21 0.53
C LEU A 116 19.18 -11.14 1.93
N GLY A 117 18.41 -12.16 2.32
CA GLY A 117 17.79 -12.25 3.65
C GLY A 117 16.54 -11.39 3.85
N LEU A 118 15.90 -10.95 2.76
CA LEU A 118 14.63 -10.22 2.79
C LEU A 118 13.45 -11.12 2.41
N SER A 119 12.32 -10.90 3.07
CA SER A 119 11.05 -11.57 2.84
C SER A 119 10.19 -10.83 1.82
N VAL A 120 9.41 -11.59 1.02
CA VAL A 120 8.59 -11.05 -0.08
C VAL A 120 7.17 -11.60 -0.01
N GLY A 121 6.22 -10.72 0.27
CA GLY A 121 4.78 -10.97 0.23
C GLY A 121 4.16 -10.47 -1.08
N CYS A 122 2.97 -10.98 -1.40
CA CYS A 122 2.14 -10.49 -2.50
C CYS A 122 0.69 -10.48 -2.03
N VAL A 123 0.00 -9.34 -2.19
CA VAL A 123 -1.44 -9.22 -1.92
C VAL A 123 -2.20 -9.21 -3.24
N THR A 124 -3.26 -10.01 -3.29
CA THR A 124 -4.09 -10.23 -4.49
C THR A 124 -5.57 -10.13 -4.10
N SER A 125 -6.45 -9.89 -5.05
CA SER A 125 -7.89 -9.76 -4.81
C SER A 125 -8.50 -11.02 -4.19
N ASP A 126 -8.00 -12.20 -4.59
CA ASP A 126 -8.50 -13.48 -4.13
C ASP A 126 -7.92 -13.92 -2.77
N MET A 127 -6.99 -13.14 -2.20
CA MET A 127 -6.34 -13.48 -0.93
C MET A 127 -7.32 -13.27 0.25
N PRO A 128 -7.57 -14.30 1.07
CA PRO A 128 -8.40 -14.15 2.26
C PRO A 128 -7.84 -13.09 3.21
N SER A 129 -8.73 -12.28 3.82
CA SER A 129 -8.31 -11.17 4.68
C SER A 129 -7.43 -11.58 5.87
N TYR A 130 -7.52 -12.83 6.35
CA TYR A 130 -6.71 -13.32 7.46
C TYR A 130 -5.26 -13.67 7.06
N GLU A 131 -4.98 -13.84 5.76
CA GLU A 131 -3.62 -14.09 5.23
C GLU A 131 -2.88 -12.78 4.92
N LYS A 132 -3.62 -11.71 4.58
CA LYS A 132 -3.06 -10.40 4.24
C LYS A 132 -2.05 -9.86 5.27
N PRO A 133 -2.28 -9.95 6.60
CA PRO A 133 -1.29 -9.51 7.58
C PRO A 133 0.09 -10.17 7.42
N GLN A 134 0.17 -11.42 6.96
CA GLN A 134 1.44 -12.08 6.72
C GLN A 134 2.17 -11.48 5.52
N ALA A 135 1.45 -11.22 4.43
CA ALA A 135 2.01 -10.59 3.23
C ALA A 135 2.48 -9.15 3.49
N TYR A 136 1.71 -8.38 4.26
CA TYR A 136 2.09 -7.03 4.64
C TYR A 136 3.27 -7.00 5.60
N ARG A 137 3.50 -8.03 6.44
CA ARG A 137 4.65 -8.10 7.38
C ARG A 137 6.00 -8.39 6.71
N CYS A 138 6.02 -8.81 5.45
CA CYS A 138 7.26 -9.02 4.72
C CYS A 138 8.03 -7.71 4.49
N ASP A 139 9.35 -7.76 4.36
CA ASP A 139 10.17 -6.56 4.07
C ASP A 139 9.72 -5.87 2.77
N ILE A 140 9.22 -6.65 1.81
CA ILE A 140 8.72 -6.21 0.52
C ILE A 140 7.33 -6.81 0.29
N THR A 141 6.38 -6.00 -0.14
CA THR A 141 5.02 -6.43 -0.49
C THR A 141 4.67 -5.99 -1.89
N TYR A 142 4.40 -6.95 -2.78
CA TYR A 142 3.82 -6.69 -4.10
C TYR A 142 2.30 -6.64 -4.00
N GLY A 143 1.65 -5.88 -4.87
CA GLY A 143 0.20 -5.84 -4.96
C GLY A 143 -0.27 -4.89 -6.03
N THR A 144 -1.59 -4.78 -6.18
CA THR A 144 -2.20 -3.81 -7.09
C THR A 144 -2.54 -2.53 -6.35
N ASN A 145 -2.64 -1.43 -7.09
CA ASN A 145 -3.10 -0.14 -6.57
C ASN A 145 -4.48 -0.26 -5.91
N ASN A 146 -5.38 -1.03 -6.53
CA ASN A 146 -6.72 -1.29 -6.01
C ASN A 146 -6.67 -2.05 -4.67
N GLU A 147 -5.89 -3.13 -4.56
CA GLU A 147 -5.82 -3.89 -3.32
C GLU A 147 -5.18 -3.10 -2.18
N PHE A 148 -4.09 -2.38 -2.43
CA PHE A 148 -3.49 -1.50 -1.42
C PHE A 148 -4.48 -0.42 -0.97
N GLY A 149 -5.21 0.20 -1.90
CA GLY A 149 -6.19 1.23 -1.57
C GLY A 149 -7.40 0.68 -0.80
N PHE A 150 -7.97 -0.45 -1.23
CA PHE A 150 -9.10 -1.06 -0.54
C PHE A 150 -8.71 -1.61 0.84
N ASP A 151 -7.52 -2.18 1.00
CA ASP A 151 -7.03 -2.60 2.32
C ASP A 151 -6.86 -1.41 3.26
N PHE A 152 -6.34 -0.29 2.76
CA PHE A 152 -6.26 0.95 3.54
C PHE A 152 -7.65 1.42 3.98
N LEU A 153 -8.62 1.46 3.07
CA LEU A 153 -10.00 1.84 3.41
C LEU A 153 -10.62 0.88 4.43
N ARG A 154 -10.47 -0.43 4.24
CA ARG A 154 -10.97 -1.46 5.18
C ARG A 154 -10.32 -1.33 6.56
N ASP A 155 -9.03 -1.04 6.63
CA ASP A 155 -8.31 -0.87 7.90
C ASP A 155 -8.79 0.35 8.69
N ASN A 156 -9.23 1.40 8.01
CA ASN A 156 -9.82 2.59 8.64
C ASN A 156 -11.30 2.41 9.05
N MET A 157 -11.93 1.29 8.68
CA MET A 157 -13.27 0.92 9.14
C MET A 157 -13.25 -0.05 10.34
N LYS A 158 -12.07 -0.55 10.74
CA LYS A 158 -11.92 -1.49 11.86
C LYS A 158 -11.97 -0.77 13.19
N THR A 159 -12.54 -1.43 14.19
CA THR A 159 -12.70 -0.88 15.55
C THR A 159 -11.46 -1.05 16.42
N ARG A 160 -10.61 -2.05 16.10
CA ARG A 160 -9.38 -2.36 16.83
C ARG A 160 -8.17 -2.27 15.90
N LEU A 161 -7.05 -1.80 16.44
CA LEU A 161 -5.80 -1.67 15.70
C LEU A 161 -5.22 -3.04 15.33
N GLU A 162 -5.33 -4.03 16.22
CA GLU A 162 -4.82 -5.38 15.97
C GLU A 162 -5.53 -6.13 14.84
N ASP A 163 -6.71 -5.66 14.43
CA ASP A 163 -7.44 -6.24 13.31
C ASP A 163 -6.93 -5.69 11.95
N GLN A 164 -6.17 -4.60 11.93
CA GLN A 164 -5.62 -4.00 10.71
C GLN A 164 -4.63 -4.93 9.99
N VAL A 165 -4.63 -4.90 8.65
CA VAL A 165 -3.75 -5.76 7.84
C VAL A 165 -2.48 -5.04 7.39
N GLN A 166 -2.57 -3.75 7.09
CA GLN A 166 -1.46 -2.93 6.65
C GLN A 166 -0.53 -2.54 7.81
N ARG A 167 0.68 -2.12 7.43
CA ARG A 167 1.64 -1.47 8.33
C ARG A 167 1.72 0.03 7.98
N GLY A 168 2.86 0.67 8.23
CA GLY A 168 3.11 2.02 7.74
C GLY A 168 3.24 2.09 6.21
N HIS A 169 3.05 3.28 5.66
CA HIS A 169 3.23 3.57 4.23
C HIS A 169 4.58 4.26 3.99
N HIS A 170 5.68 3.53 4.19
CA HIS A 170 7.03 4.09 4.19
C HIS A 170 7.53 4.47 2.79
N PHE A 171 7.47 3.52 1.85
CA PHE A 171 7.97 3.72 0.49
C PHE A 171 7.19 2.85 -0.51
N ALA A 172 6.88 3.41 -1.67
CA ALA A 172 6.18 2.72 -2.74
C ALA A 172 6.87 2.97 -4.10
N ILE A 173 7.06 1.91 -4.88
CA ILE A 173 7.41 2.01 -6.30
C ILE A 173 6.18 1.59 -7.10
N ILE A 174 5.75 2.44 -8.02
CA ILE A 174 4.57 2.23 -8.86
C ILE A 174 5.04 1.93 -10.27
N ASP A 175 4.77 0.71 -10.76
CA ASP A 175 4.97 0.36 -12.16
C ASP A 175 3.80 0.88 -13.00
N GLU A 176 4.08 1.30 -14.24
CA GLU A 176 3.12 2.01 -15.11
C GLU A 176 2.41 3.17 -14.38
N VAL A 177 3.23 4.05 -13.79
CA VAL A 177 2.80 5.18 -12.95
C VAL A 177 1.82 6.15 -13.65
N ASP A 178 1.92 6.28 -14.97
CA ASP A 178 0.99 7.06 -15.79
C ASP A 178 -0.40 6.45 -15.79
N SER A 179 -0.50 5.13 -15.99
CA SER A 179 -1.77 4.41 -15.93
C SER A 179 -2.44 4.55 -14.55
N ILE A 180 -1.65 4.40 -13.48
CA ILE A 180 -2.20 4.40 -12.11
C ILE A 180 -2.49 5.83 -11.60
N LEU A 181 -1.54 6.77 -11.72
CA LEU A 181 -1.67 8.10 -11.12
C LEU A 181 -2.31 9.15 -12.03
N ILE A 182 -2.48 8.88 -13.33
CA ILE A 182 -3.11 9.80 -14.27
C ILE A 182 -4.44 9.23 -14.76
N ASP A 183 -4.42 8.03 -15.35
CA ASP A 183 -5.64 7.49 -15.98
C ASP A 183 -6.66 7.04 -14.92
N GLU A 184 -6.22 6.27 -13.93
CA GLU A 184 -7.09 5.74 -12.87
C GLU A 184 -7.40 6.73 -11.74
N ALA A 185 -6.68 7.84 -11.64
CA ALA A 185 -6.87 8.83 -10.57
C ALA A 185 -8.28 9.46 -10.51
N ARG A 186 -9.08 9.31 -11.57
CA ARG A 186 -10.47 9.79 -11.64
C ARG A 186 -11.49 8.82 -11.06
N THR A 187 -11.12 7.57 -10.82
CA THR A 187 -12.02 6.54 -10.32
C THR A 187 -11.82 6.38 -8.81
N PRO A 188 -12.76 6.83 -7.97
CA PRO A 188 -12.63 6.67 -6.53
C PRO A 188 -12.79 5.21 -6.11
N LEU A 189 -12.00 4.78 -5.12
CA LEU A 189 -12.20 3.51 -4.44
C LEU A 189 -13.32 3.66 -3.41
N ILE A 190 -14.39 2.87 -3.54
CA ILE A 190 -15.59 2.96 -2.70
C ILE A 190 -15.89 1.59 -2.11
N ILE A 191 -16.03 1.53 -0.78
CA ILE A 191 -16.57 0.36 -0.07
C ILE A 191 -18.07 0.59 0.14
N SER A 192 -18.89 -0.19 -0.54
CA SER A 192 -20.34 -0.19 -0.33
C SER A 192 -20.71 -1.22 0.73
N GLY A 193 -21.48 -0.81 1.74
CA GLY A 193 -22.08 -1.72 2.70
C GLY A 193 -23.34 -2.37 2.16
N PRO A 194 -23.80 -3.50 2.74
CA PRO A 194 -25.13 -4.00 2.48
C PRO A 194 -26.15 -2.92 2.82
N SER A 195 -27.03 -2.58 1.88
CA SER A 195 -28.15 -1.68 2.17
C SER A 195 -29.10 -2.42 3.10
N GLU A 196 -29.23 -1.97 4.35
CA GLU A 196 -30.43 -2.32 5.13
C GLU A 196 -31.62 -1.76 4.36
N ASP A 197 -32.61 -2.62 4.07
CA ASP A 197 -33.84 -2.20 3.40
C ASP A 197 -34.64 -1.29 4.35
N SER A 198 -34.28 -0.01 4.32
CA SER A 198 -34.88 1.05 5.12
C SER A 198 -36.25 1.47 4.59
N SER A 199 -36.77 0.83 3.53
CA SER A 199 -38.09 1.13 2.96
C SER A 199 -39.19 1.03 4.01
N GLN A 200 -39.16 0.02 4.88
CA GLN A 200 -40.11 -0.13 5.98
C GLN A 200 -39.98 1.02 6.99
N LEU A 201 -38.76 1.42 7.33
CA LEU A 201 -38.52 2.55 8.23
C LEU A 201 -39.06 3.85 7.63
N TYR A 202 -38.81 4.11 6.34
CA TYR A 202 -39.36 5.28 5.66
C TYR A 202 -40.89 5.27 5.64
N GLN A 203 -41.53 4.12 5.40
CA GLN A 203 -42.99 3.99 5.46
C GLN A 203 -43.56 4.26 6.86
N VAL A 204 -42.90 3.74 7.90
CA VAL A 204 -43.30 3.99 9.30
C VAL A 204 -43.14 5.47 9.64
N ILE A 205 -42.01 6.08 9.26
CA ILE A 205 -41.75 7.50 9.50
C ILE A 205 -42.81 8.37 8.80
N ASP A 206 -43.15 8.09 7.54
CA ASP A 206 -44.18 8.82 6.79
C ASP A 206 -45.54 8.79 7.51
N GLN A 207 -45.94 7.61 7.98
CA GLN A 207 -47.18 7.44 8.77
C GLN A 207 -47.15 8.17 10.12
N VAL A 208 -45.98 8.30 10.74
CA VAL A 208 -45.80 9.04 11.99
C VAL A 208 -45.84 10.55 11.73
N VAL A 209 -45.11 11.03 10.72
CA VAL A 209 -45.06 12.44 10.33
C VAL A 209 -46.45 12.95 9.94
N ALA A 210 -47.25 12.14 9.22
CA ALA A 210 -48.63 12.49 8.86
C ALA A 210 -49.56 12.71 10.07
N LYS A 211 -49.19 12.24 11.27
CA LYS A 211 -49.96 12.38 12.51
C LYS A 211 -49.44 13.52 13.40
N LEU A 212 -48.39 14.24 13.01
CA LEU A 212 -47.86 15.36 13.78
C LEU A 212 -48.80 16.57 13.73
N LEU A 213 -49.04 17.18 14.88
CA LEU A 213 -49.81 18.40 15.05
C LEU A 213 -48.84 19.58 15.26
N PRO A 214 -49.27 20.85 15.05
CA PRO A 214 -48.42 22.03 15.27
C PRO A 214 -47.82 22.14 16.68
N GLU A 215 -48.43 21.50 17.68
CA GLU A 215 -47.93 21.43 19.06
C GLU A 215 -46.78 20.42 19.25
N HIS A 216 -46.57 19.50 18.30
CA HIS A 216 -45.52 18.48 18.38
C HIS A 216 -44.18 18.95 17.82
N TYR A 217 -44.10 20.16 17.26
CA TYR A 217 -42.86 20.67 16.67
C TYR A 217 -42.78 22.19 16.72
N GLU A 218 -41.55 22.69 16.74
CA GLU A 218 -41.24 24.09 16.49
C GLU A 218 -40.69 24.24 15.08
N LYS A 219 -41.11 25.31 14.39
CA LYS A 219 -40.75 25.60 13.02
C LYS A 219 -40.00 26.92 12.95
N ASP A 220 -38.73 26.86 12.53
CA ASP A 220 -37.98 28.03 12.09
C ASP A 220 -38.05 28.10 10.55
N GLU A 221 -38.97 28.90 10.02
CA GLU A 221 -39.14 29.10 8.58
C GLU A 221 -37.95 29.81 7.92
N LYS A 222 -37.25 30.65 8.68
CA LYS A 222 -36.11 31.41 8.18
C LYS A 222 -34.91 30.48 7.98
N GLN A 223 -34.74 29.51 8.86
CA GLN A 223 -33.67 28.51 8.77
C GLN A 223 -34.10 27.19 8.10
N LYS A 224 -35.39 27.00 7.81
CA LYS A 224 -35.98 25.75 7.28
C LYS A 224 -35.73 24.55 8.18
N ILE A 225 -35.82 24.75 9.49
CA ILE A 225 -35.60 23.73 10.51
C ILE A 225 -36.94 23.41 11.20
N PHE A 226 -37.18 22.11 11.42
CA PHE A 226 -38.26 21.62 12.26
C PHE A 226 -37.66 20.81 13.41
N LEU A 227 -37.99 21.19 14.64
CA LEU A 227 -37.54 20.51 15.85
C LEU A 227 -38.73 19.81 16.51
N LEU A 228 -38.68 18.49 16.63
CA LEU A 228 -39.72 17.73 17.33
C LEU A 228 -39.67 18.01 18.84
N GLN A 229 -40.83 18.21 19.45
CA GLN A 229 -40.99 18.50 20.87
C GLN A 229 -41.92 17.49 21.55
N ASN A 230 -41.71 17.28 22.85
CA ASN A 230 -42.60 16.51 23.70
C ASN A 230 -43.83 17.35 24.13
N LYS A 231 -44.76 16.74 24.87
CA LYS A 231 -45.99 17.41 25.34
C LYS A 231 -45.74 18.61 26.27
N ASP A 232 -44.55 18.69 26.86
CA ASP A 232 -44.13 19.79 27.74
C ASP A 232 -43.38 20.90 26.97
N GLY A 233 -43.35 20.82 25.62
CA GLY A 233 -42.66 21.79 24.75
C GLY A 233 -41.14 21.68 24.79
N LYS A 234 -40.59 20.56 25.30
CA LYS A 234 -39.14 20.32 25.34
C LYS A 234 -38.67 19.53 24.13
N PRO A 235 -37.47 19.80 23.59
CA PRO A 235 -36.90 19.01 22.50
C PRO A 235 -36.84 17.52 22.85
N LEU A 236 -37.13 16.65 21.89
CA LEU A 236 -37.07 15.19 22.08
C LEU A 236 -35.64 14.61 22.28
N ASN A 237 -34.59 15.44 22.15
CA ASN A 237 -33.17 15.06 22.23
C ASN A 237 -32.45 15.50 23.53
N THR A 238 -33.19 15.66 24.63
CA THR A 238 -32.64 15.84 25.99
C THR A 238 -33.27 14.84 26.94
#